data_AF-I0YQY5-F1
#
_entry.id   AF-I0YQY5-F1
#
_cell.length_a   1.000
_cell.length_b   1.000
_cell.length_c   1.000
_cell.angle_alpha   90.00
_cell.angle_beta   90.00
_cell.angle_gamma   90.00
#
_symmetry.space_group_name_H-M   'P 1'
#
loop_
_entity.id
_entity.type
_entity.pdbx_description
1 polymer ?
#
loop_
_entity_poly.entity_id
_entity_poly.type
_entity_poly.pdbx_seq_one_letter_code
_entity_poly.pdbx_strand_id
1 'polypeptide(L)' 'QTELCRSWKESGSCRYGSKCQFAHGEKELKPVQRHPKYKTEPCRQFATTGACPYGSRCRFIH' A
#
# COMPACT_ATOMS: atom_id res chain seq x y z
N GLN A 1 3.87 -9.90 1.30
CA GLN A 1 2.76 -9.60 2.22
C GLN A 1 3.00 -8.27 2.94
N THR A 2 3.14 -7.17 2.19
CA THR A 2 3.39 -5.82 2.73
C THR A 2 2.12 -4.97 2.84
N GLU A 3 1.01 -5.48 2.30
CA GLU A 3 -0.31 -4.88 2.35
C GLU A 3 -1.31 -5.97 2.79
N LEU A 4 -2.38 -5.56 3.47
CA LEU A 4 -3.44 -6.47 3.92
C LEU A 4 -4.27 -6.99 2.76
N CYS A 5 -4.61 -8.27 2.81
CA CYS A 5 -5.53 -8.89 1.86
C CYS A 5 -6.94 -8.35 2.11
N ARG A 6 -7.51 -7.66 1.12
CA ARG A 6 -8.87 -7.10 1.23
C ARG A 6 -9.92 -8.20 1.39
N SER A 7 -9.87 -9.24 0.56
CA SER A 7 -10.82 -10.36 0.65
C SER A 7 -10.78 -11.02 2.02
N TRP A 8 -9.59 -11.32 2.55
CA TRP A 8 -9.48 -11.86 3.90
C TRP A 8 -10.03 -10.91 4.97
N LYS A 9 -9.74 -9.61 4.87
CA LYS A 9 -10.23 -8.61 5.82
C LYS A 9 -11.76 -8.46 5.79
N GLU A 10 -12.37 -8.53 4.61
CA GLU A 10 -13.81 -8.31 4.42
C GLU A 10 -14.64 -9.57 4.66
N SER A 11 -14.22 -10.71 4.13
CA SER A 11 -15.00 -11.96 4.17
C SER A 11 -14.42 -13.03 5.10
N GLY A 12 -13.30 -12.75 5.79
CA GLY A 12 -12.59 -13.72 6.61
C GLY A 12 -11.98 -14.88 5.82
N SER A 13 -12.01 -14.81 4.47
CA SER A 13 -11.64 -15.89 3.58
C SER A 13 -10.94 -15.36 2.33
N CYS A 14 -9.92 -16.10 1.86
CA CYS A 14 -9.15 -15.72 0.69
C CYS A 14 -8.99 -16.93 -0.23
N ARG A 15 -9.40 -16.77 -1.49
CA ARG A 15 -9.31 -17.82 -2.52
C ARG A 15 -7.88 -18.32 -2.78
N TYR A 16 -6.89 -17.50 -2.45
CA TYR A 16 -5.47 -17.84 -2.63
C TYR A 16 -4.88 -18.60 -1.44
N GLY A 17 -5.61 -18.74 -0.32
CA GLY A 17 -5.15 -19.41 0.88
C GLY A 17 -3.75 -18.97 1.29
N SER A 18 -2.90 -19.92 1.68
CA SER A 18 -1.51 -19.65 2.09
C SER A 18 -0.59 -19.14 0.97
N LYS A 19 -1.04 -19.14 -0.29
CA LYS A 19 -0.29 -18.57 -1.43
C LYS A 19 -0.61 -17.09 -1.70
N CYS A 20 -1.45 -16.47 -0.85
CA CYS A 20 -1.79 -15.06 -0.99
C CYS A 20 -0.53 -14.18 -0.90
N GLN A 21 -0.37 -13.27 -1.86
CA GLN A 21 0.74 -12.30 -1.86
C GLN A 21 0.56 -11.18 -0.82
N PHE A 22 -0.65 -11.05 -0.30
CA PHE A 22 -1.06 -10.07 0.72
C PHE A 22 -1.15 -10.72 2.10
N ALA A 23 -1.08 -9.92 3.15
CA ALA A 23 -1.13 -10.40 4.53
C ALA A 23 -2.57 -10.69 4.96
N HIS A 24 -2.84 -11.85 5.55
CA HIS A 24 -4.13 -12.19 6.16
C HIS A 24 -4.29 -11.65 7.60
N GLY A 25 -3.34 -10.86 8.07
CA GLY A 25 -3.40 -10.19 9.36
C GLY A 25 -2.10 -9.48 9.66
N GLU A 26 -2.03 -8.79 10.79
CA GLU A 26 -0.83 -8.04 11.19
C GLU A 26 0.39 -8.94 11.37
N LYS A 27 0.18 -10.21 11.77
CA LYS A 27 1.26 -11.21 11.90
C LYS A 27 1.97 -11.53 10.59
N GLU A 28 1.25 -11.45 9.47
CA GLU A 28 1.80 -11.71 8.13
C GLU A 28 2.27 -10.41 7.43
N LEU A 29 1.98 -9.25 8.03
CA LEU A 29 2.29 -7.95 7.45
C LEU A 29 3.78 -7.64 7.63
N LYS A 30 4.53 -7.74 6.54
CA LYS A 30 5.97 -7.45 6.54
C LYS A 30 6.21 -5.94 6.47
N PRO A 31 7.15 -5.40 7.27
CA PRO A 31 7.53 -4.01 7.17
C PRO A 31 8.11 -3.71 5.78
N VAL A 32 7.68 -2.59 5.18
CA VAL A 32 8.22 -2.12 3.91
C VAL A 32 9.46 -1.29 4.20
N GLN A 33 10.62 -1.81 3.82
CA GLN A 33 11.83 -0.99 3.75
C GLN A 33 11.68 -0.01 2.59
N ARG A 34 11.44 1.27 2.90
CA ARG A 34 11.30 2.34 1.90
C ARG A 34 12.61 3.08 1.76
N HIS A 35 12.83 3.65 0.58
CA HIS A 35 13.96 4.54 0.37
C HIS A 35 13.87 5.75 1.33
N PRO A 36 14.99 6.25 1.88
CA PRO A 36 14.98 7.39 2.83
C PRO A 36 14.29 8.65 2.32
N LYS A 37 14.25 8.84 0.99
CA LYS A 37 13.55 9.97 0.33
C LYS A 37 12.05 9.73 0.07
N TYR A 38 11.46 8.68 0.64
CA TYR A 38 10.03 8.42 0.49
C TYR A 38 9.23 9.46 1.28
N LYS A 39 8.29 10.14 0.61
CA LYS A 39 7.43 11.18 1.20
C LYS A 39 8.22 12.31 1.87
N THR A 40 9.37 12.68 1.30
CA THR A 40 10.14 13.85 1.77
C THR A 40 9.83 15.13 0.99
N GLU A 41 9.39 15.00 -0.26
CA GLU A 41 9.12 16.14 -1.16
C GLU A 41 7.66 16.13 -1.65
N PRO A 42 7.05 17.30 -1.93
CA PRO A 42 5.69 17.41 -2.44
C PRO A 42 5.56 16.89 -3.87
N CYS A 43 4.42 16.24 -4.15
CA CYS A 43 4.06 15.76 -5.47
C CYS A 43 3.57 16.95 -6.29
N ARG A 44 4.38 17.38 -7.25
CA ARG A 44 4.02 18.50 -8.14
C ARG A 44 2.67 18.32 -8.82
N GLN A 45 2.39 17.10 -9.32
CA GLN A 45 1.11 16.83 -9.97
C GLN A 45 -0.05 17.03 -9.01
N PHE A 46 -0.01 16.43 -7.81
CA PHE A 46 -1.07 16.56 -6.84
C PHE A 46 -1.21 18.01 -6.32
N ALA A 47 -0.10 18.70 -6.08
CA ALA A 47 -0.10 20.09 -5.65
C ALA A 47 -0.72 21.03 -6.70
N THR A 48 -0.55 20.75 -7.99
CA THR A 48 -1.09 21.59 -9.07
C THR A 48 -2.53 21.23 -9.43
N THR A 49 -2.87 19.93 -9.54
CA THR A 49 -4.15 19.47 -10.08
C THR A 49 -5.11 18.92 -9.04
N GLY A 50 -4.67 18.74 -7.78
CA GLY A 50 -5.42 18.05 -6.74
C GLY A 50 -5.57 16.54 -6.96
N ALA A 51 -4.99 15.98 -8.03
CA ALA A 51 -5.16 14.59 -8.42
C ALA A 51 -3.86 14.00 -8.95
N CYS A 52 -3.47 12.84 -8.42
CA CYS A 52 -2.27 12.13 -8.85
C CYS A 52 -2.62 10.69 -9.26
N PRO A 53 -2.22 10.25 -10.47
CA PRO A 53 -2.55 8.92 -10.99
C PRO A 53 -1.95 7.79 -10.13
N TYR A 54 -0.92 8.09 -9.35
CA TYR A 54 -0.29 7.12 -8.44
C TYR A 54 -1.06 6.96 -7.11
N GLY A 55 -1.98 7.86 -6.77
CA GLY A 55 -2.79 7.78 -5.55
C GLY A 55 -1.95 7.51 -4.29
N SER A 56 -2.40 6.58 -3.45
CA SER A 56 -1.69 6.16 -2.23
C SER A 56 -0.31 5.55 -2.48
N ARG A 57 -0.02 5.10 -3.72
CA ARG A 57 1.28 4.54 -4.12
C ARG A 57 2.29 5.61 -4.53
N CYS A 58 1.91 6.89 -4.54
CA CYS A 58 2.86 7.95 -4.84
C CYS A 58 3.97 8.01 -3.79
N ARG A 59 5.20 8.22 -4.27
CA ARG A 59 6.41 8.31 -3.46
C ARG A 59 6.64 9.71 -2.88
N PHE A 60 5.86 10.69 -3.32
CA PHE A 60 5.91 12.09 -2.91
C PHE A 60 4.69 12.44 -2.06
N ILE A 61 4.80 13.47 -1.23
CA ILE A 61 3.72 13.97 -0.36
C ILE A 61 2.59 14.47 -1.27
N HIS A 62 1.37 14.01 -1.04
CA HIS A 62 0.16 14.54 -1.69
C HIS A 62 -0.41 15.57 -0.72
#